data_AF-A0A6B2G7C3-F1
#
_entry.id   AF-A0A6B2G7C3-F1
#
_cell.length_a   1.000
_cell.length_b   1.000
_cell.length_c   1.000
_cell.angle_alpha   90.00
_cell.angle_beta   90.00
_cell.angle_gamma   90.00
#
_symmetry.space_group_name_H-M   'P 1'
#
loop_
_entity.id
_entity.type
_entity.pdbx_description
1 polymer ?
#
loop_
_entity_poly.entity_id
_entity_poly.type
_entity_poly.pdbx_seq_one_letter_code
_entity_poly.pdbx_strand_id
1 'polypeptide(L)'
;RHWIVFDGDIDPEWVENLNSTLDDNKLFTLPNGERLCLPSNIRILFEVSDLKYATPATISRCGMIYFSESTVSIDMAMNHYFETLKNFNLHSEAKDNPFNDAFNLHKSEKGYINEDQTKIVEQIKKILTSDKFMHQIVTYCQNHLQHCMNFNFIRSLQSMFILFAKSIREIHDSMFTLNENNLEIIHHLVLYSLVWGFSGDCSHLDRLKFCQFLCEISTNINLQSSQILLQNYFTFERGFKKWDQFVSTLDTVS
;
A
#
# COMPACT_ATOMS: atom_id res chain seq x y z
N ARG A 1 8.05 -31.79 0.46
CA ARG A 1 9.20 -30.88 0.72
C ARG A 1 8.71 -29.84 1.70
N HIS A 2 9.43 -29.59 2.78
CA HIS A 2 9.01 -28.69 3.85
C HIS A 2 9.94 -27.48 3.88
N TRP A 3 9.36 -26.29 4.01
CA TRP A 3 10.09 -25.03 4.09
C TRP A 3 9.84 -24.44 5.47
N ILE A 4 10.91 -24.09 6.16
CA ILE A 4 10.90 -23.31 7.40
C ILE A 4 11.38 -21.92 6.99
N VAL A 5 10.49 -20.95 7.05
CA VAL A 5 10.77 -19.56 6.67
C VAL A 5 10.81 -18.72 7.94
N PHE A 6 11.93 -18.01 8.14
CA PHE A 6 12.06 -16.98 9.15
C PHE A 6 11.91 -15.63 8.46
N ASP A 7 10.75 -14.98 8.66
CA ASP A 7 10.42 -13.65 8.16
C ASP A 7 10.57 -12.64 9.29
N GLY A 8 11.70 -11.93 9.30
CA GLY A 8 12.06 -10.99 10.35
C GLY A 8 13.56 -10.75 10.47
N ASP A 9 13.95 -9.80 11.31
CA ASP A 9 15.34 -9.39 11.45
C ASP A 9 16.24 -10.51 12.01
N ILE A 10 17.46 -10.57 11.50
CA ILE A 10 18.50 -11.46 12.02
C ILE A 10 19.21 -10.79 13.20
N ASP A 11 19.10 -11.42 14.36
CA ASP A 11 19.87 -11.09 15.56
C ASP A 11 20.98 -12.14 15.75
N PRO A 12 22.22 -11.72 16.07
CA PRO A 12 23.32 -12.63 16.42
C PRO A 12 22.93 -13.73 17.41
N GLU A 13 22.14 -13.40 18.44
CA GLU A 13 21.86 -14.29 19.57
C GLU A 13 21.13 -15.57 19.15
N TRP A 14 20.09 -15.46 18.32
CA TRP A 14 19.32 -16.63 17.89
C TRP A 14 19.95 -17.33 16.68
N VAL A 15 20.61 -16.57 15.80
CA VAL A 15 21.25 -17.11 14.61
C VAL A 15 22.44 -17.99 14.94
N GLU A 16 23.19 -17.68 16.01
CA GLU A 16 24.33 -18.51 16.43
C GLU A 16 23.92 -19.95 16.75
N ASN A 17 22.74 -20.13 17.34
CA ASN A 17 22.18 -21.45 17.64
C ASN A 17 21.88 -22.28 16.37
N LEU A 18 21.72 -21.62 15.22
CA LEU A 18 21.45 -22.26 13.94
C LEU A 18 22.71 -22.56 13.11
N ASN A 19 23.89 -22.05 13.49
CA ASN A 19 25.12 -22.23 12.71
C ASN A 19 25.41 -23.71 12.41
N SER A 20 25.27 -24.60 13.41
CA SER A 20 25.50 -26.06 13.23
C SER A 20 24.44 -26.73 12.34
N THR A 21 23.25 -26.13 12.25
CA THR A 21 22.15 -26.61 11.40
C THR A 21 22.33 -26.17 9.95
N LEU A 22 22.92 -24.99 9.74
CA LEU A 22 23.19 -24.41 8.42
C LEU A 22 24.50 -24.93 7.80
N ASP A 23 25.41 -25.45 8.61
CA ASP A 23 26.64 -26.11 8.16
C ASP A 23 26.39 -27.53 7.59
N ASP A 24 27.44 -28.16 7.08
CA ASP A 24 27.39 -29.52 6.52
C ASP A 24 26.89 -30.58 7.52
N ASN A 25 27.03 -30.28 8.82
CA ASN A 25 26.57 -31.13 9.92
C ASN A 25 25.04 -31.29 9.95
N LYS A 26 24.28 -30.29 9.47
CA LYS A 26 22.80 -30.32 9.42
C LYS A 26 22.17 -30.75 10.74
N LEU A 27 22.68 -30.24 11.85
CA LEU A 27 22.31 -30.70 13.18
C LEU A 27 21.91 -29.51 14.07
N PHE A 28 20.70 -29.57 14.61
CA PHE A 28 20.18 -28.61 15.55
C PHE A 28 20.34 -29.17 16.97
N THR A 29 21.13 -28.47 17.79
CA THR A 29 21.42 -28.91 19.17
C THR A 29 20.62 -28.05 20.13
N LEU A 30 19.74 -28.69 20.89
CA LEU A 30 18.97 -28.05 21.94
C LEU A 30 19.80 -27.91 23.23
N PRO A 31 19.49 -26.94 24.12
CA PRO A 31 20.23 -26.76 25.38
C PRO A 31 20.21 -27.98 26.31
N ASN A 32 19.21 -28.85 26.18
CA ASN A 32 19.12 -30.13 26.90
C ASN A 32 20.09 -31.20 26.37
N GLY A 33 20.86 -30.89 25.31
CA GLY A 33 21.81 -31.81 24.65
C GLY A 33 21.19 -32.69 23.56
N GLU A 34 19.89 -32.58 23.30
CA GLU A 34 19.22 -33.30 22.23
C GLU A 34 19.69 -32.78 20.86
N ARG A 35 19.91 -33.72 19.94
CA ARG A 35 20.46 -33.45 18.63
C ARG A 35 19.47 -33.87 17.56
N LEU A 36 18.91 -32.89 16.87
CA LEU A 36 17.94 -33.08 15.80
C LEU A 36 18.65 -32.93 14.45
N CYS A 37 18.72 -34.02 13.69
CA CYS A 37 19.23 -33.98 12.33
C CYS A 37 18.19 -33.38 11.38
N LEU A 38 18.60 -32.43 10.55
CA LEU A 38 17.75 -31.84 9.51
C LEU A 38 17.59 -32.86 8.36
N PRO A 39 16.38 -33.40 8.13
CA PRO A 39 16.18 -34.37 7.06
C PRO A 39 16.30 -33.68 5.69
N SER A 40 16.64 -34.45 4.65
CA SER A 40 16.91 -33.93 3.30
C SER A 40 15.72 -33.24 2.62
N ASN A 41 14.49 -33.47 3.14
CA ASN A 41 13.25 -32.89 2.65
C ASN A 41 12.94 -31.49 3.23
N ILE A 42 13.73 -31.00 4.19
CA ILE A 42 13.58 -29.68 4.80
C ILE A 42 14.52 -28.66 4.13
N ARG A 43 14.03 -27.42 3.99
CA ARG A 43 14.78 -26.24 3.58
C ARG A 43 14.51 -25.12 4.57
N ILE A 44 15.54 -24.39 4.94
CA ILE A 44 15.45 -23.20 5.79
C ILE A 44 15.67 -21.98 4.90
N LEU A 45 14.80 -20.99 5.00
CA LEU A 45 14.87 -19.72 4.29
C LEU A 45 14.79 -18.58 5.30
N PHE A 46 15.56 -17.53 5.05
CA PHE A 46 15.52 -16.28 5.81
C PHE A 46 15.04 -15.18 4.86
N GLU A 47 13.94 -14.53 5.22
CA GLU A 47 13.51 -13.27 4.64
C GLU A 47 13.90 -12.15 5.61
N VAL A 48 14.80 -11.28 5.18
CA VAL A 48 15.35 -10.20 6.00
C VAL A 48 15.43 -8.92 5.21
N SER A 49 15.20 -7.80 5.88
CA SER A 49 15.33 -6.47 5.27
C SER A 49 16.80 -6.05 5.11
N ASP A 50 17.63 -6.33 6.11
CA ASP A 50 19.07 -6.11 6.05
C ASP A 50 19.87 -7.13 6.88
N LEU A 51 21.18 -7.12 6.68
CA LEU A 51 22.14 -8.03 7.34
C LEU A 51 23.12 -7.26 8.23
N LYS A 52 22.79 -6.05 8.69
CA LYS A 52 23.74 -5.18 9.42
C LYS A 52 24.29 -5.83 10.69
N TYR A 53 23.48 -6.67 11.34
CA TYR A 53 23.84 -7.37 12.57
C TYR A 53 24.31 -8.81 12.32
N ALA A 54 24.26 -9.31 11.08
CA ALA A 54 24.71 -10.66 10.79
C ALA A 54 26.24 -10.73 10.66
N THR A 55 26.85 -11.76 11.25
CA THR A 55 28.30 -11.96 11.11
C THR A 55 28.63 -12.59 9.74
N PRO A 56 29.81 -12.26 9.15
CA PRO A 56 30.27 -12.92 7.91
C PRO A 56 30.32 -14.45 8.01
N ALA A 57 30.58 -14.98 9.21
CA ALA A 57 30.61 -16.41 9.47
C ALA A 57 29.22 -17.06 9.36
N THR A 58 28.16 -16.38 9.77
CA THR A 58 26.79 -16.87 9.59
C THR A 58 26.42 -16.92 8.12
N ILE A 59 26.60 -15.80 7.42
CA ILE A 59 26.11 -15.65 6.04
C ILE A 59 26.89 -16.51 5.05
N SER A 60 28.13 -16.90 5.35
CA SER A 60 28.94 -17.76 4.48
C SER A 60 28.38 -19.17 4.31
N ARG A 61 27.49 -19.60 5.20
CA ARG A 61 26.82 -20.91 5.16
C ARG A 61 25.49 -20.89 4.40
N CYS A 62 25.03 -19.71 3.99
CA CYS A 62 23.75 -19.51 3.33
C CYS A 62 23.93 -19.14 1.86
N GLY A 63 23.08 -19.70 0.99
CA GLY A 63 22.91 -19.17 -0.36
C GLY A 63 22.20 -17.83 -0.31
N MET A 64 22.76 -16.81 -0.94
CA MET A 64 22.20 -15.45 -0.91
C MET A 64 21.55 -15.08 -2.24
N ILE A 65 20.30 -14.62 -2.16
CA ILE A 65 19.55 -14.03 -3.26
C ILE A 65 19.26 -12.59 -2.85
N TYR A 66 19.81 -11.64 -3.60
CA TYR A 66 19.60 -10.23 -3.34
C TYR A 66 18.42 -9.71 -4.16
N PHE A 67 17.38 -9.22 -3.48
CA PHE A 67 16.27 -8.51 -4.09
C PHE A 67 16.51 -7.02 -3.97
N SER A 68 16.81 -6.36 -5.10
CA SER A 68 16.93 -4.89 -5.12
C SER A 68 15.55 -4.25 -5.01
N GLU A 69 15.47 -3.03 -4.46
CA GLU A 69 14.23 -2.24 -4.44
C GLU A 69 13.67 -2.00 -5.87
N SER A 70 14.55 -1.95 -6.87
CA SER A 70 14.17 -1.82 -8.28
C SER A 70 13.60 -3.10 -8.91
N THR A 71 13.62 -4.23 -8.21
CA THR A 71 13.08 -5.51 -8.71
C THR A 71 11.57 -5.42 -8.92
N VAL A 72 10.86 -4.72 -8.02
CA VAL A 72 9.43 -4.45 -8.16
C VAL A 72 9.26 -3.03 -8.66
N SER A 73 8.93 -2.88 -9.95
CA SER A 73 8.69 -1.56 -10.52
C SER A 73 7.37 -0.96 -10.02
N ILE A 74 7.28 0.38 -10.10
CA ILE A 74 6.05 1.13 -9.80
C ILE A 74 4.88 0.56 -10.62
N ASP A 75 5.08 0.32 -11.92
CA ASP A 75 4.06 -0.22 -12.81
C ASP A 75 3.61 -1.63 -12.40
N MET A 76 4.54 -2.49 -11.95
CA MET A 76 4.20 -3.83 -11.48
C MET A 76 3.33 -3.77 -10.22
N ALA A 77 3.72 -2.94 -9.26
CA ALA A 77 2.94 -2.73 -8.05
C ALA A 77 1.56 -2.16 -8.38
N MET A 78 1.48 -1.08 -9.16
CA MET A 78 0.21 -0.47 -9.59
C MET A 78 -0.72 -1.48 -10.26
N ASN A 79 -0.21 -2.26 -11.22
CA ASN A 79 -1.01 -3.29 -11.90
C ASN A 79 -1.53 -4.35 -10.94
N HIS A 80 -0.71 -4.81 -9.99
CA HIS A 80 -1.15 -5.75 -8.96
C HIS A 80 -2.29 -5.16 -8.13
N TYR A 81 -2.17 -3.93 -7.63
CA TYR A 81 -3.22 -3.29 -6.84
C TYR A 81 -4.50 -3.02 -7.65
N PHE A 82 -4.41 -2.71 -8.94
CA PHE A 82 -5.59 -2.57 -9.80
C PHE A 82 -6.32 -3.89 -10.00
N GLU A 83 -5.61 -4.98 -10.29
CA GLU A 83 -6.24 -6.30 -10.44
C GLU A 83 -6.84 -6.80 -9.13
N THR A 84 -6.16 -6.53 -8.02
CA THR A 84 -6.72 -6.72 -6.67
C THR A 84 -8.02 -5.93 -6.48
N LEU A 85 -8.02 -4.64 -6.83
CA LEU A 85 -9.18 -3.76 -6.63
C LEU A 85 -10.37 -4.15 -7.52
N LYS A 86 -10.14 -4.70 -8.72
CA LYS A 86 -11.20 -5.25 -9.58
C LYS A 86 -11.85 -6.50 -8.98
N ASN A 87 -11.06 -7.35 -8.35
CA ASN A 87 -11.52 -8.61 -7.76
C ASN A 87 -11.95 -8.46 -6.29
N PHE A 88 -11.90 -7.23 -5.75
CA PHE A 88 -12.21 -6.94 -4.37
C PHE A 88 -13.68 -7.22 -4.07
N ASN A 89 -13.94 -8.02 -3.02
CA ASN A 89 -15.30 -8.30 -2.56
C ASN A 89 -15.84 -7.14 -1.71
N LEU A 90 -16.72 -6.35 -2.32
CA LEU A 90 -17.35 -5.17 -1.72
C LEU A 90 -18.14 -5.50 -0.44
N HIS A 91 -18.68 -6.72 -0.34
CA HIS A 91 -19.54 -7.18 0.76
C HIS A 91 -18.79 -7.84 1.91
N SER A 92 -17.47 -7.95 1.85
CA SER A 92 -16.71 -8.48 2.98
C SER A 92 -16.89 -7.56 4.20
N GLU A 93 -17.57 -8.07 5.23
CA GLU A 93 -17.68 -7.44 6.56
C GLU A 93 -16.35 -7.45 7.33
N ALA A 94 -15.25 -7.88 6.69
CA ALA A 94 -13.93 -7.86 7.27
C ALA A 94 -13.61 -6.43 7.72
N LYS A 95 -13.49 -6.26 9.04
CA LYS A 95 -13.12 -5.01 9.70
C LYS A 95 -11.65 -4.64 9.46
N ASP A 96 -10.89 -5.58 8.92
CA ASP A 96 -9.48 -5.41 8.60
C ASP A 96 -9.30 -4.82 7.20
N ASN A 97 -8.16 -4.16 7.01
CA ASN A 97 -7.76 -3.49 5.77
C ASN A 97 -8.16 -4.32 4.53
N PRO A 98 -8.90 -3.75 3.56
CA PRO A 98 -9.34 -4.46 2.35
C PRO A 98 -8.18 -5.08 1.54
N PHE A 99 -6.95 -4.64 1.79
CA PHE A 99 -5.74 -5.18 1.19
C PHE A 99 -5.04 -6.26 2.03
N ASN A 100 -5.38 -6.46 3.32
CA ASN A 100 -4.90 -7.62 4.07
C ASN A 100 -5.47 -8.92 3.48
N ASP A 101 -6.73 -8.89 3.01
CA ASP A 101 -7.36 -10.03 2.35
C ASP A 101 -7.02 -10.15 0.86
N ALA A 102 -6.63 -9.04 0.20
CA ALA A 102 -6.15 -9.07 -1.17
C ALA A 102 -4.89 -9.93 -1.39
N PHE A 103 -4.01 -9.98 -0.38
CA PHE A 103 -2.83 -10.85 -0.41
C PHE A 103 -3.17 -12.31 -0.02
N ASN A 104 -4.37 -12.56 0.51
CA ASN A 104 -4.90 -13.89 0.74
C ASN A 104 -5.74 -14.36 -0.47
N LEU A 105 -5.07 -14.56 -1.61
CA LEU A 105 -5.63 -15.19 -2.83
C LEU A 105 -6.36 -16.53 -2.57
N HIS A 106 -6.12 -17.16 -1.41
CA HIS A 106 -6.72 -18.43 -1.00
C HIS A 106 -7.98 -18.30 -0.12
N LYS A 107 -8.30 -17.12 0.40
CA LYS A 107 -9.48 -16.90 1.27
C LYS A 107 -10.54 -15.97 0.69
N SER A 108 -10.25 -15.22 -0.37
CA SER A 108 -11.28 -14.41 -1.01
C SER A 108 -12.23 -15.33 -1.77
N GLU A 109 -13.44 -15.51 -1.23
CA GLU A 109 -14.59 -15.81 -2.07
C GLU A 109 -14.59 -14.75 -3.17
N LYS A 110 -14.33 -15.17 -4.42
CA LYS A 110 -14.35 -14.26 -5.58
C LYS A 110 -15.67 -13.51 -5.52
N GLY A 111 -15.62 -12.22 -5.20
CA GLY A 111 -16.80 -11.37 -5.24
C GLY A 111 -17.40 -11.46 -6.65
N TYR A 112 -18.71 -11.33 -6.76
CA TYR A 112 -19.33 -11.11 -8.06
C TYR A 112 -18.65 -9.89 -8.70
N ILE A 113 -18.05 -10.08 -9.88
CA ILE A 113 -17.44 -8.96 -10.62
C ILE A 113 -18.57 -8.02 -11.00
N ASN A 114 -18.63 -6.87 -10.34
CA ASN A 114 -19.59 -5.83 -10.69
C ASN A 114 -19.04 -5.06 -11.91
N GLU A 115 -19.82 -4.98 -12.99
CA GLU A 115 -19.44 -4.25 -14.21
C GLU A 115 -19.09 -2.78 -13.90
N ASP A 116 -19.77 -2.17 -12.94
CA ASP A 116 -19.56 -0.76 -12.59
C ASP A 116 -18.26 -0.55 -11.79
N GLN A 117 -17.91 -1.49 -10.90
CA GLN A 117 -16.59 -1.50 -10.23
C GLN A 117 -15.47 -1.59 -11.26
N THR A 118 -15.62 -2.46 -12.26
CA THR A 118 -14.61 -2.63 -13.31
C THR A 118 -14.42 -1.34 -14.10
N LYS A 119 -15.52 -0.69 -14.51
CA LYS A 119 -15.48 0.61 -15.21
C LYS A 119 -14.78 1.70 -14.37
N ILE A 120 -15.09 1.81 -13.07
CA ILE A 120 -14.44 2.77 -12.17
C ILE A 120 -12.93 2.55 -12.13
N VAL A 121 -12.51 1.31 -11.90
CA VAL A 121 -11.09 0.96 -11.78
C VAL A 121 -10.35 1.22 -13.09
N GLU A 122 -10.97 0.96 -14.23
CA GLU A 122 -10.37 1.26 -15.54
C GLU A 122 -10.16 2.75 -15.78
N GLN A 123 -11.11 3.59 -15.38
CA GLN A 123 -10.95 5.06 -15.48
C GLN A 123 -9.85 5.56 -14.54
N ILE A 124 -9.81 5.08 -13.29
CA ILE A 124 -8.72 5.39 -12.34
C ILE A 124 -7.37 4.97 -12.93
N LYS A 125 -7.29 3.76 -13.48
CA LYS A 125 -6.08 3.23 -14.12
C LYS A 125 -5.62 4.12 -15.27
N LYS A 126 -6.53 4.56 -16.13
CA LYS A 126 -6.21 5.46 -17.25
C LYS A 126 -5.59 6.78 -16.78
N ILE A 127 -6.11 7.34 -15.69
CA ILE A 127 -5.60 8.61 -15.11
C ILE A 127 -4.22 8.40 -14.49
N LEU A 128 -4.03 7.34 -13.70
CA LEU A 128 -2.76 7.13 -12.99
C LEU A 128 -1.62 6.64 -13.90
N THR A 129 -1.94 6.02 -15.04
CA THR A 129 -0.93 5.52 -15.99
C THR A 129 -0.58 6.48 -17.11
N SER A 130 -1.26 7.63 -17.23
CA SER A 130 -0.93 8.64 -18.24
C SER A 130 0.40 9.33 -17.95
N ASP A 131 1.20 9.62 -18.97
CA ASP A 131 2.38 10.51 -18.93
C ASP A 131 3.37 10.28 -17.77
N LYS A 132 3.56 9.03 -17.33
CA LYS A 132 4.40 8.68 -16.17
C LYS A 132 4.00 9.45 -14.89
N PHE A 133 2.73 9.82 -14.76
CA PHE A 133 2.18 10.59 -13.66
C PHE A 133 2.56 10.05 -12.29
N MET A 134 2.41 8.74 -12.07
CA MET A 134 2.82 8.10 -10.81
C MET A 134 4.33 8.21 -10.53
N HIS A 135 5.19 8.13 -11.55
CA HIS A 135 6.64 8.29 -11.33
C HIS A 135 6.99 9.71 -10.88
N GLN A 136 6.33 10.72 -11.44
CA GLN A 136 6.53 12.11 -11.03
C GLN A 136 6.10 12.32 -9.57
N ILE A 137 4.95 11.76 -9.17
CA ILE A 137 4.44 11.81 -7.80
C ILE A 137 5.42 11.15 -6.82
N VAL A 138 5.85 9.92 -7.09
CA VAL A 138 6.77 9.18 -6.22
C VAL A 138 8.09 9.94 -6.08
N THR A 139 8.64 10.44 -7.18
CA THR A 139 9.88 11.22 -7.19
C THR A 139 9.72 12.52 -6.38
N TYR A 140 8.57 13.19 -6.48
CA TYR A 140 8.31 14.41 -5.74
C TYR A 140 8.19 14.15 -4.23
N CYS A 141 7.41 13.15 -3.83
CA CYS A 141 7.25 12.77 -2.42
C CYS A 141 8.59 12.42 -1.78
N GLN A 142 9.42 11.62 -2.47
CA GLN A 142 10.71 11.19 -1.96
C GLN A 142 11.71 12.35 -1.79
N ASN A 143 11.69 13.35 -2.67
CA ASN A 143 12.72 14.40 -2.70
C ASN A 143 12.28 15.73 -2.05
N HIS A 144 10.99 16.03 -2.01
CA HIS A 144 10.48 17.35 -1.64
C HIS A 144 9.57 17.37 -0.41
N LEU A 145 9.03 16.22 0.00
CA LEU A 145 8.17 16.14 1.18
C LEU A 145 8.93 15.62 2.40
N GLN A 146 8.61 16.20 3.56
CA GLN A 146 9.08 15.73 4.84
C GLN A 146 7.96 14.92 5.49
N HIS A 147 8.13 13.59 5.47
CA HIS A 147 7.24 12.64 6.09
C HIS A 147 7.65 12.41 7.54
N CYS A 148 6.68 12.16 8.44
CA CYS A 148 6.98 11.79 9.82
C CYS A 148 7.74 10.46 9.93
N MET A 149 7.57 9.56 8.95
CA MET A 149 8.29 8.30 8.82
C MET A 149 9.04 8.27 7.49
N ASN A 150 10.11 7.48 7.36
CA ASN A 150 10.79 7.28 6.08
C ASN A 150 9.79 6.96 4.97
N PHE A 151 9.87 7.69 3.86
CA PHE A 151 8.97 7.52 2.74
C PHE A 151 9.10 6.10 2.18
N ASN A 152 7.97 5.42 2.04
CA ASN A 152 7.90 4.09 1.46
C ASN A 152 6.77 4.09 0.43
N PHE A 153 7.13 3.88 -0.83
CA PHE A 153 6.18 3.87 -1.93
C PHE A 153 5.03 2.87 -1.72
N ILE A 154 5.33 1.65 -1.25
CA ILE A 154 4.31 0.62 -1.03
C ILE A 154 3.33 1.04 0.08
N ARG A 155 3.81 1.67 1.16
CA ARG A 155 2.94 2.18 2.24
C ARG A 155 1.97 3.25 1.74
N SER A 156 2.48 4.21 0.97
CA SER A 156 1.65 5.29 0.39
C SER A 156 0.67 4.75 -0.66
N LEU A 157 1.14 3.81 -1.48
CA LEU A 157 0.34 3.12 -2.49
C LEU A 157 -0.83 2.36 -1.84
N GLN A 158 -0.55 1.54 -0.82
CA GLN A 158 -1.58 0.84 -0.04
C GLN A 158 -2.60 1.82 0.53
N SER A 159 -2.14 2.90 1.16
CA SER A 159 -3.01 3.91 1.75
C SER A 159 -3.96 4.54 0.70
N MET A 160 -3.44 4.88 -0.48
CA MET A 160 -4.25 5.39 -1.59
C MET A 160 -5.29 4.35 -2.07
N PHE A 161 -4.88 3.09 -2.24
CA PHE A 161 -5.77 2.03 -2.73
C PHE A 161 -6.85 1.65 -1.71
N ILE A 162 -6.58 1.77 -0.40
CA ILE A 162 -7.59 1.66 0.67
C ILE A 162 -8.69 2.71 0.51
N LEU A 163 -8.31 3.95 0.20
CA LEU A 163 -9.28 5.02 -0.05
C LEU A 163 -10.11 4.73 -1.30
N PHE A 164 -9.52 4.19 -2.37
CA PHE A 164 -10.30 3.73 -3.52
C PHE A 164 -11.27 2.61 -3.18
N ALA A 165 -10.84 1.57 -2.47
CA ALA A 165 -11.71 0.46 -2.07
C ALA A 165 -12.89 0.96 -1.23
N LYS A 166 -12.63 1.85 -0.27
CA LYS A 166 -13.67 2.48 0.56
C LYS A 166 -14.67 3.26 -0.30
N SER A 167 -14.20 4.13 -1.19
CA SER A 167 -15.09 4.95 -2.02
C SER A 167 -15.89 4.12 -3.02
N ILE A 168 -15.32 3.06 -3.59
CA ILE A 168 -16.06 2.14 -4.48
C ILE A 168 -17.17 1.43 -3.71
N ARG A 169 -16.92 0.99 -2.46
CA ARG A 169 -17.96 0.40 -1.60
C ARG A 169 -19.08 1.40 -1.31
N GLU A 170 -18.76 2.64 -0.98
CA GLU A 170 -19.75 3.70 -0.75
C GLU A 170 -20.59 4.01 -2.01
N ILE A 171 -19.97 4.04 -3.20
CA ILE A 171 -20.65 4.20 -4.48
C ILE A 171 -21.61 3.02 -4.75
N HIS A 172 -21.16 1.80 -4.43
CA HIS A 172 -21.96 0.60 -4.59
C HIS A 172 -23.19 0.61 -3.67
N ASP A 173 -23.01 0.90 -2.38
CA ASP A 173 -24.08 0.89 -1.39
C ASP A 173 -25.14 1.99 -1.65
N SER A 174 -24.72 3.10 -2.25
CA SER A 174 -25.61 4.20 -2.64
C SER A 174 -26.34 3.98 -3.97
N MET A 175 -26.07 2.88 -4.70
CA MET A 175 -26.62 2.59 -6.03
C MET A 175 -26.33 3.70 -7.06
N PHE A 176 -25.24 4.45 -6.87
CA PHE A 176 -24.86 5.53 -7.77
C PHE A 176 -24.29 4.98 -9.08
N THR A 177 -24.83 5.41 -10.22
CA THR A 177 -24.35 5.01 -11.55
C THR A 177 -23.46 6.07 -12.17
N LEU A 178 -22.31 5.63 -12.67
CA LEU A 178 -21.33 6.49 -13.32
C LEU A 178 -21.70 6.70 -14.78
N ASN A 179 -21.97 7.96 -15.14
CA ASN A 179 -22.30 8.40 -16.49
C ASN A 179 -21.26 9.42 -16.97
N GLU A 180 -21.25 9.74 -18.27
CA GLU A 180 -20.31 10.71 -18.87
C GLU A 180 -20.33 12.07 -18.16
N ASN A 181 -21.48 12.50 -17.66
CA ASN A 181 -21.66 13.77 -16.93
C ASN A 181 -20.97 13.80 -15.56
N ASN A 182 -20.66 12.64 -14.97
CA ASN A 182 -20.16 12.50 -13.60
C ASN A 182 -18.71 11.97 -13.56
N LEU A 183 -18.01 11.92 -14.69
CA LEU A 183 -16.61 11.44 -14.75
C LEU A 183 -15.66 12.30 -13.91
N GLU A 184 -15.98 13.58 -13.71
CA GLU A 184 -15.21 14.48 -12.83
C GLU A 184 -15.11 13.93 -11.39
N ILE A 185 -16.10 13.16 -10.93
CA ILE A 185 -16.08 12.54 -9.59
C ILE A 185 -14.90 11.59 -9.43
N ILE A 186 -14.54 10.84 -10.48
CA ILE A 186 -13.39 9.93 -10.46
C ILE A 186 -12.08 10.73 -10.35
N HIS A 187 -11.98 11.85 -11.06
CA HIS A 187 -10.80 12.72 -10.95
C HIS A 187 -10.61 13.26 -9.54
N HIS A 188 -11.70 13.74 -8.92
CA HIS A 188 -11.68 14.19 -7.53
C HIS A 188 -11.32 13.07 -6.55
N LEU A 189 -11.84 11.86 -6.76
CA LEU A 189 -11.48 10.67 -5.99
C LEU A 189 -9.98 10.35 -6.10
N VAL A 190 -9.42 10.36 -7.33
CA VAL A 190 -7.99 10.14 -7.56
C VAL A 190 -7.15 11.12 -6.79
N LEU A 191 -7.47 12.41 -6.88
CA LEU A 191 -6.72 13.46 -6.20
C LEU A 191 -6.84 13.38 -4.68
N TYR A 192 -8.04 13.14 -4.17
CA TYR A 192 -8.26 12.93 -2.74
C TYR A 192 -7.43 11.76 -2.21
N SER A 193 -7.49 10.62 -2.89
CA SER A 193 -6.73 9.42 -2.50
C SER A 193 -5.23 9.61 -2.63
N LEU A 194 -4.76 10.41 -3.61
CA LEU A 194 -3.34 10.76 -3.73
C LEU A 194 -2.87 11.63 -2.58
N VAL A 195 -3.58 12.73 -2.27
CA VAL A 195 -3.22 13.64 -1.18
C VAL A 195 -3.14 12.88 0.14
N TRP A 196 -4.17 12.13 0.50
CA TRP A 196 -4.21 11.44 1.79
C TRP A 196 -3.37 10.16 1.82
N GLY A 197 -3.20 9.48 0.68
CA GLY A 197 -2.36 8.28 0.60
C GLY A 197 -0.85 8.59 0.59
N PHE A 198 -0.43 9.62 -0.15
CA PHE A 198 0.99 9.95 -0.30
C PHE A 198 1.49 10.97 0.71
N SER A 199 0.65 11.90 1.18
CA SER A 199 1.09 12.96 2.11
C SER A 199 0.37 12.91 3.46
N GLY A 200 -0.37 11.83 3.77
CA GLY A 200 -1.12 11.69 5.01
C GLY A 200 -0.27 11.74 6.28
N ASP A 201 0.99 11.31 6.21
CA ASP A 201 2.00 11.36 7.28
C ASP A 201 2.90 12.61 7.21
N CYS A 202 2.56 13.60 6.39
CA CYS A 202 3.29 14.86 6.28
C CYS A 202 2.69 15.97 7.15
N SER A 203 3.50 17.00 7.40
CA SER A 203 3.04 18.26 7.99
C SER A 203 1.94 18.93 7.14
N HIS A 204 1.12 19.79 7.73
CA HIS A 204 0.10 20.54 6.98
C HIS A 204 0.71 21.37 5.83
N LEU A 205 1.87 21.99 6.06
CA LEU A 205 2.56 22.80 5.07
C LEU A 205 3.05 21.96 3.88
N ASP A 206 3.59 20.77 4.15
CA ASP A 206 4.09 19.88 3.09
C ASP A 206 2.93 19.25 2.31
N ARG A 207 1.80 18.95 2.97
CA ARG A 207 0.58 18.56 2.25
C ARG A 207 0.08 19.67 1.32
N LEU A 208 0.14 20.94 1.72
CA LEU A 208 -0.23 22.06 0.85
C LEU A 208 0.70 22.18 -0.37
N LYS A 209 2.01 22.01 -0.18
CA LYS A 209 2.98 21.96 -1.29
C LYS A 209 2.66 20.82 -2.25
N PHE A 210 2.35 19.64 -1.71
CA PHE A 210 1.98 18.49 -2.51
C PHE A 210 0.68 18.73 -3.30
N CYS A 211 -0.34 19.34 -2.69
CA CYS A 211 -1.56 19.73 -3.41
C CYS A 211 -1.27 20.72 -4.55
N GLN A 212 -0.41 21.72 -4.33
CA GLN A 212 0.01 22.65 -5.38
C GLN A 212 0.70 21.94 -6.54
N PHE A 213 1.66 21.06 -6.21
CA PHE A 213 2.34 20.22 -7.20
C PHE A 213 1.34 19.37 -8.00
N LEU A 214 0.39 18.70 -7.34
CA LEU A 214 -0.65 17.91 -8.03
C LEU A 214 -1.48 18.77 -8.99
N CYS A 215 -1.87 19.98 -8.61
CA CYS A 215 -2.59 20.90 -9.50
C CYS A 215 -1.76 21.30 -10.73
N GLU A 216 -0.44 21.46 -10.59
CA GLU A 216 0.45 21.83 -11.69
C GLU A 216 0.62 20.69 -12.71
N ILE A 217 0.77 19.45 -12.23
CA ILE A 217 0.97 18.29 -13.10
C ILE A 217 -0.35 17.75 -13.68
N SER A 218 -1.50 18.05 -13.07
CA SER A 218 -2.81 17.61 -13.53
C SER A 218 -3.48 18.63 -14.46
N THR A 219 -2.83 18.95 -15.58
CA THR A 219 -3.36 19.92 -16.57
C THR A 219 -4.71 19.55 -17.18
N ASN A 220 -5.12 18.27 -17.09
CA ASN A 220 -6.42 17.77 -17.55
C ASN A 220 -7.49 17.68 -16.45
N ILE A 221 -7.16 18.05 -15.20
CA ILE A 221 -8.12 18.00 -14.09
C ILE A 221 -8.47 19.43 -13.70
N ASN A 222 -9.73 19.80 -13.86
CA ASN A 222 -10.22 21.15 -13.58
C ASN A 222 -10.28 21.40 -12.05
N LEU A 223 -9.12 21.62 -11.43
CA LEU A 223 -8.98 21.89 -10.02
C LEU A 223 -8.97 23.39 -9.75
N GLN A 224 -10.02 23.90 -9.11
CA GLN A 224 -10.16 25.34 -8.87
C GLN A 224 -9.22 25.91 -7.79
N SER A 225 -8.57 25.10 -6.93
CA SER A 225 -7.41 25.52 -6.10
C SER A 225 -6.83 24.38 -5.23
N SER A 226 -5.57 24.50 -4.82
CA SER A 226 -4.89 23.57 -3.89
C SER A 226 -5.47 23.55 -2.47
N GLN A 227 -6.08 24.66 -2.03
CA GLN A 227 -6.76 24.74 -0.73
C GLN A 227 -8.06 23.94 -0.70
N ILE A 228 -8.77 23.84 -1.84
CA ILE A 228 -10.01 23.05 -1.98
C ILE A 228 -9.74 21.56 -1.72
N LEU A 229 -8.61 21.01 -2.15
CA LEU A 229 -8.31 19.59 -1.94
C LEU A 229 -8.13 19.21 -0.47
N LEU A 230 -7.57 20.11 0.33
CA LEU A 230 -7.24 19.83 1.72
C LEU A 230 -8.40 20.19 2.68
N GLN A 231 -9.11 21.27 2.36
CA GLN A 231 -10.22 21.79 3.16
C GLN A 231 -11.56 21.14 2.83
N ASN A 232 -11.65 20.31 1.79
CA ASN A 232 -12.88 19.63 1.44
C ASN A 232 -12.80 18.12 1.67
N TYR A 233 -13.85 17.59 2.29
CA TYR A 233 -14.18 16.19 2.29
C TYR A 233 -14.83 15.82 0.95
N PHE A 234 -14.40 14.71 0.36
CA PHE A 234 -15.00 14.19 -0.86
C PHE A 234 -16.21 13.31 -0.50
N THR A 235 -17.37 13.65 -1.06
CA THR A 235 -18.56 12.79 -1.03
C THR A 235 -19.04 12.53 -2.44
N PHE A 236 -19.24 11.26 -2.80
CA PHE A 236 -19.68 10.87 -4.14
C PHE A 236 -21.03 11.48 -4.56
N GLU A 237 -21.95 11.76 -3.63
CA GLU A 237 -23.26 12.37 -3.95
C GLU A 237 -23.17 13.84 -4.38
N ARG A 238 -22.15 14.59 -3.93
CA ARG A 238 -22.13 16.06 -4.01
C ARG A 238 -20.76 16.67 -4.34
N GLY A 239 -19.75 15.86 -4.63
CA GLY A 239 -18.37 16.31 -4.84
C GLY A 239 -17.68 16.77 -3.56
N PHE A 240 -16.79 17.76 -3.69
CA PHE A 240 -16.04 18.34 -2.58
C PHE A 240 -16.93 19.25 -1.71
N LYS A 241 -17.01 18.95 -0.41
CA LYS A 241 -17.64 19.80 0.61
C LYS A 241 -16.64 20.24 1.65
N LYS A 242 -16.72 21.49 2.12
CA LYS A 242 -15.84 21.99 3.19
C LYS A 242 -15.98 21.15 4.46
N TRP A 243 -14.86 20.79 5.07
CA TRP A 243 -14.81 20.11 6.37
C TRP A 243 -15.63 20.85 7.43
N ASP A 244 -15.64 22.18 7.38
CA ASP A 244 -16.40 23.05 8.28
C ASP A 244 -17.91 22.75 8.29
N GLN A 245 -18.46 22.20 7.20
CA GLN A 245 -19.88 21.81 7.13
C GLN A 245 -20.21 20.55 7.93
N PHE A 246 -19.21 19.77 8.32
CA PHE A 246 -19.34 18.54 9.11
C PHE A 246 -18.99 18.75 10.58
N VAL A 247 -18.45 19.92 10.93
CA VAL A 247 -18.20 20.31 12.31
C VAL A 247 -19.44 21.04 12.82
N SER A 248 -20.22 20.40 13.70
CA SER A 248 -21.19 21.14 14.50
C SER A 248 -20.41 22.13 15.36
N THR A 249 -20.54 23.42 15.08
CA THR A 249 -20.05 24.45 16.00
C THR A 249 -20.73 24.18 17.33
N LEU A 250 -19.96 23.73 18.33
CA LEU A 250 -20.44 23.74 19.71
C LEU A 250 -20.74 25.21 20.00
N ASP A 251 -22.02 25.55 20.10
CA ASP A 251 -22.45 26.86 20.56
C ASP A 251 -21.69 27.14 21.85
N THR A 252 -20.83 28.16 21.80
CA THR A 252 -20.11 28.65 22.96
C THR A 252 -21.14 28.96 24.03
N VAL A 253 -21.17 28.14 25.08
CA VAL A 253 -21.98 28.39 26.27
C VAL A 253 -21.58 29.78 26.78
N SER A 254 -22.52 30.72 26.60
CA SER A 254 -22.45 32.10 27.07
C SER A 254 -22.40 32.18 28.59
#